data_AF-A0A8H4XD86-F1
#
_entry.id   AF-A0A8H4XD86-F1
#
_cell.length_a   1.000
_cell.length_b   1.000
_cell.length_c   1.000
_cell.angle_alpha   90.00
_cell.angle_beta   90.00
_cell.angle_gamma   90.00
#
_symmetry.space_group_name_H-M   'P 1'
#
loop_
_entity.id
_entity.type
_entity.pdbx_description
1 polymer ?
#
loop_
_entity_poly.entity_id
_entity_poly.type
_entity_poly.pdbx_seq_one_letter_code
_entity_poly.pdbx_strand_id
1 'polypeptide(L)'
;TIGAPDPNGRQLDGMGGGISSLSKICVVAPTDRRDADIEFTFVQVGVKDDRIDYSGNCGNMSSAIGPFAVDTGLVRPSITSGGNATVSLYNTNTQKTIQATFPVTSDASETVYEGDFAIDGVSGTAAKIQLDFIDPGGSKTGKLLPT
;
A
#
# COMPACT_ATOMS: atom_id res chain seq x y z
N THR A 1 11.37 -6.57 14.44
CA THR A 1 11.12 -5.98 13.11
C THR A 1 11.01 -4.46 13.17
N ILE A 2 9.94 -3.89 13.75
CA ILE A 2 9.71 -2.43 13.75
C ILE A 2 10.40 -1.70 14.93
N GLY A 3 10.84 -2.40 15.98
CA GLY A 3 11.49 -1.77 17.15
C GLY A 3 10.49 -1.26 18.19
N ALA A 4 9.25 -1.76 18.16
CA ALA A 4 8.23 -1.55 19.18
C ALA A 4 8.04 -2.79 20.07
N PRO A 5 7.57 -2.64 21.31
CA PRO A 5 7.31 -1.37 21.99
C PRO A 5 8.60 -0.65 22.41
N ASP A 6 8.69 0.66 22.19
CA ASP A 6 9.80 1.50 22.67
C ASP A 6 9.26 2.66 23.53
N PRO A 7 9.40 2.60 24.87
CA PRO A 7 8.98 3.68 25.77
C PRO A 7 9.63 5.04 25.46
N ASN A 8 10.84 5.04 24.86
CA ASN A 8 11.54 6.26 24.46
C ASN A 8 11.04 6.82 23.12
N GLY A 9 10.25 6.04 22.39
CA GLY A 9 9.63 6.43 21.12
C GLY A 9 10.61 6.69 19.99
N ARG A 10 11.75 6.01 19.98
CA ARG A 10 12.81 6.20 18.97
C ARG A 10 12.89 5.05 17.96
N GLN A 11 12.51 3.84 18.37
CA GLN A 11 12.55 2.61 17.56
C GLN A 11 13.95 2.28 16.99
N LEU A 12 15.02 2.61 17.72
CA LEU A 12 16.41 2.45 17.25
C LEU A 12 16.87 0.99 17.07
N ASP A 13 16.14 0.02 17.64
CA ASP A 13 16.39 -1.41 17.49
C ASP A 13 15.43 -2.05 16.47
N GLY A 14 15.10 -1.31 15.40
CA GLY A 14 14.20 -1.78 14.35
C GLY A 14 14.10 -0.82 13.18
N MET A 15 13.19 -1.15 12.25
CA MET A 15 12.95 -0.36 11.04
C MET A 15 12.05 0.87 11.26
N GLY A 16 11.45 1.00 12.44
CA GLY A 16 10.52 2.08 12.74
C GLY A 16 11.22 3.42 12.94
N GLY A 17 10.51 4.52 12.68
CA GLY A 17 11.05 5.88 12.78
C GLY A 17 10.62 6.67 14.03
N GLY A 18 10.04 6.03 15.05
CA GLY A 18 9.60 6.68 16.29
C GLY A 18 8.31 7.50 16.18
N ILE A 19 7.68 7.53 15.00
CA ILE A 19 6.41 8.22 14.73
C ILE A 19 5.45 7.31 13.95
N SER A 20 4.14 7.57 14.06
CA SER A 20 3.11 6.68 13.50
C SER A 20 3.19 6.51 11.98
N SER A 21 3.65 7.54 11.26
CA SER A 21 3.85 7.49 9.81
C SER A 21 4.97 6.53 9.39
N LEU A 22 5.92 6.23 10.29
CA LEU A 22 7.08 5.37 10.07
C LEU A 22 7.04 4.07 10.89
N SER A 23 5.89 3.71 11.47
CA SER A 23 5.68 2.49 12.26
C SER A 23 4.53 1.69 11.67
N LYS A 24 4.77 1.12 10.49
CA LYS A 24 3.75 0.51 9.62
C LYS A 24 4.26 -0.78 9.02
N ILE A 25 3.36 -1.74 8.83
CA ILE A 25 3.64 -2.99 8.12
C ILE A 25 2.55 -3.19 7.07
N CYS A 26 2.94 -3.70 5.90
CA CYS A 26 2.03 -4.26 4.91
C CYS A 26 2.38 -5.73 4.73
N VAL A 27 1.38 -6.61 4.88
CA VAL A 27 1.50 -8.02 4.53
C VAL A 27 0.87 -8.19 3.16
N VAL A 28 1.60 -8.75 2.20
CA VAL A 28 1.16 -8.91 0.81
C VAL A 28 1.21 -10.39 0.45
N ALA A 29 0.16 -10.90 -0.20
CA ALA A 29 0.04 -12.31 -0.54
C ALA A 29 -0.67 -12.51 -1.89
N PRO A 30 -0.35 -13.59 -2.63
CA PRO A 30 -1.16 -14.05 -3.76
C PRO A 30 -2.63 -14.22 -3.36
N THR A 31 -3.53 -14.10 -4.34
CA THR A 31 -4.97 -14.25 -4.12
C THR A 31 -5.57 -15.23 -5.11
N ASP A 32 -6.56 -16.00 -4.65
CA ASP A 32 -7.40 -16.85 -5.49
C ASP A 32 -8.66 -16.11 -6.01
N ARG A 33 -8.79 -14.83 -5.66
CA ARG A 33 -9.91 -13.98 -6.07
C ARG A 33 -9.85 -13.69 -7.56
N ARG A 34 -11.03 -13.59 -8.19
CA ARG A 34 -11.15 -13.22 -9.61
C ARG A 34 -11.17 -11.70 -9.85
N ASP A 35 -11.40 -10.92 -8.80
CA ASP A 35 -11.55 -9.46 -8.83
C ASP A 35 -10.32 -8.72 -8.27
N ALA A 36 -9.24 -9.43 -8.00
CA ALA A 36 -7.98 -8.88 -7.51
C ALA A 36 -6.79 -9.69 -8.03
N ASP A 37 -5.65 -9.03 -8.20
CA ASP A 37 -4.38 -9.65 -8.57
C ASP A 37 -3.54 -10.01 -7.33
N ILE A 38 -3.76 -9.30 -6.22
CA ILE A 38 -3.05 -9.49 -4.96
C ILE A 38 -3.94 -9.13 -3.77
N GLU A 39 -3.64 -9.73 -2.61
CA GLU A 39 -4.21 -9.34 -1.33
C GLU A 39 -3.18 -8.59 -0.49
N PHE A 40 -3.65 -7.59 0.26
CA PHE A 40 -2.81 -6.95 1.26
C PHE A 40 -3.55 -6.61 2.55
N THR A 41 -2.81 -6.67 3.66
CA THR A 41 -3.23 -6.25 4.99
C THR A 41 -2.32 -5.13 5.47
N PHE A 42 -2.89 -3.98 5.76
CA PHE A 42 -2.22 -2.90 6.48
C PHE A 42 -2.26 -3.16 7.99
N VAL A 43 -1.14 -2.88 8.66
CA VAL A 43 -0.98 -3.03 10.09
C VAL A 43 -0.33 -1.77 10.65
N GLN A 44 -1.05 -1.06 11.52
CA GLN A 44 -0.49 0.04 12.28
C GLN A 44 0.11 -0.51 13.58
N VAL A 45 1.39 -0.21 13.81
CA VAL A 45 2.12 -0.65 15.00
C VAL A 45 2.28 0.54 15.95
N GLY A 46 1.86 0.36 17.20
CA GLY A 46 2.08 1.31 18.29
C GLY A 46 3.57 1.55 18.50
N VAL A 47 3.96 2.81 18.72
CA VAL A 47 5.38 3.16 18.90
C VAL A 47 5.84 2.83 20.32
N LYS A 48 5.08 3.27 21.32
CA LYS A 48 5.44 3.18 22.74
C LYS A 48 4.82 1.98 23.46
N ASP A 49 3.80 1.39 22.85
CA ASP A 49 3.06 0.26 23.38
C ASP A 49 3.08 -0.90 22.37
N ASP A 50 2.55 -2.05 22.79
CA ASP A 50 2.49 -3.29 22.03
C ASP A 50 1.22 -3.38 21.16
N ARG A 51 0.49 -2.27 21.00
CA ARG A 51 -0.76 -2.26 20.26
C ARG A 51 -0.52 -2.47 18.77
N ILE A 52 -1.32 -3.36 18.20
CA ILE A 52 -1.37 -3.64 16.77
C ILE A 52 -2.80 -3.38 16.29
N ASP A 53 -2.96 -2.53 15.27
CA ASP A 53 -4.26 -2.16 14.73
C ASP A 53 -4.41 -2.59 13.26
N TYR A 54 -5.43 -3.41 13.02
CA TYR A 54 -5.85 -3.95 11.71
C TYR A 54 -7.15 -3.32 11.21
N SER A 55 -7.71 -2.33 11.89
CA SER A 55 -9.08 -1.86 11.68
C SER A 55 -9.29 -1.00 10.44
N GLY A 56 -8.26 -0.71 9.65
CA GLY A 56 -8.36 0.22 8.54
C GLY A 56 -7.31 0.04 7.47
N ASN A 57 -7.46 0.84 6.40
CA ASN A 57 -6.47 0.98 5.36
C ASN A 57 -5.54 2.18 5.65
N CYS A 58 -4.35 2.17 5.06
CA CYS A 58 -3.51 3.36 4.91
C CYS A 58 -3.36 3.67 3.41
N GLY A 59 -3.98 4.76 2.95
CA GLY A 59 -3.94 5.17 1.54
C GLY A 59 -2.52 5.37 1.02
N ASN A 60 -1.64 5.98 1.82
CA ASN A 60 -0.22 6.15 1.46
C ASN A 60 0.51 4.82 1.29
N MET A 61 0.21 3.80 2.09
CA MET A 61 0.84 2.49 1.92
C MET A 61 0.25 1.71 0.76
N SER A 62 -1.00 2.00 0.37
CA SER A 62 -1.65 1.35 -0.78
C SER A 62 -0.89 1.62 -2.09
N SER A 63 -0.20 2.77 -2.22
CA SER A 63 0.60 3.08 -3.41
C SER A 63 1.84 2.20 -3.57
N ALA A 64 2.35 1.63 -2.49
CA ALA A 64 3.53 0.75 -2.54
C ALA A 64 3.19 -0.70 -2.89
N ILE A 65 1.92 -1.13 -2.73
CA ILE A 65 1.54 -2.55 -2.85
C ILE A 65 1.65 -3.04 -4.29
N GLY A 66 1.10 -2.29 -5.25
CA GLY A 66 1.19 -2.62 -6.67
C GLY A 66 2.64 -2.77 -7.13
N PRO A 67 3.49 -1.73 -6.96
CA PRO A 67 4.92 -1.82 -7.26
C PRO A 67 5.63 -2.99 -6.60
N PHE A 68 5.43 -3.17 -5.29
CA PHE A 68 6.01 -4.29 -4.55
C PHE A 68 5.63 -5.64 -5.16
N ALA A 69 4.37 -5.83 -5.55
CA ALA A 69 3.90 -7.07 -6.15
C ALA A 69 4.55 -7.36 -7.51
N VAL A 70 4.83 -6.33 -8.31
CA VAL A 70 5.56 -6.46 -9.58
C VAL A 70 7.02 -6.79 -9.32
N ASP A 71 7.71 -5.99 -8.51
CA ASP A 71 9.15 -6.11 -8.27
C ASP A 71 9.54 -7.42 -7.58
N THR A 72 8.65 -7.97 -6.76
CA THR A 72 8.84 -9.29 -6.12
C THR A 72 8.41 -10.47 -6.99
N GLY A 73 7.86 -10.20 -8.18
CA GLY A 73 7.38 -11.22 -9.10
C GLY A 73 6.09 -11.93 -8.65
N LEU A 74 5.37 -11.38 -7.67
CA LEU A 74 4.06 -11.89 -7.24
C LEU A 74 3.01 -11.67 -8.33
N VAL A 75 3.13 -10.59 -9.11
CA VAL A 75 2.26 -10.24 -10.22
C VAL A 75 3.11 -9.90 -11.44
N ARG A 76 2.72 -10.40 -12.62
CA ARG A 76 3.24 -9.94 -13.92
C ARG A 76 2.09 -9.31 -14.70
N PRO A 77 1.94 -7.97 -14.64
CA PRO A 77 0.78 -7.33 -15.22
C PRO A 77 0.93 -7.16 -16.73
N SER A 78 -0.20 -6.98 -17.41
CA SER A 78 -0.21 -6.55 -18.81
C SER A 78 0.09 -5.05 -18.90
N ILE A 79 0.98 -4.67 -19.82
CA ILE A 79 1.30 -3.27 -20.10
C ILE A 79 0.19 -2.64 -20.94
N THR A 80 -0.31 -1.51 -20.50
CA THR A 80 -1.29 -0.67 -21.18
C THR A 80 -0.60 0.35 -22.11
N SER A 81 -1.37 1.00 -22.98
CA SER A 81 -0.84 2.06 -23.85
C SER A 81 -0.19 3.18 -23.01
N GLY A 82 1.11 3.41 -23.21
CA GLY A 82 1.88 4.40 -22.46
C GLY A 82 2.88 3.84 -21.45
N GLY A 83 3.07 2.52 -21.39
CA GLY A 83 4.09 1.90 -20.53
C GLY A 83 3.67 1.73 -19.06
N ASN A 84 2.36 1.86 -18.78
CA ASN A 84 1.81 1.68 -17.45
C ASN A 84 1.17 0.30 -17.29
N ALA A 85 1.09 -0.18 -16.07
CA ALA A 85 0.30 -1.33 -15.67
C ALA A 85 -0.73 -0.91 -14.62
N THR A 86 -1.85 -1.63 -14.57
CA THR A 86 -2.86 -1.52 -13.50
C THR A 86 -2.92 -2.83 -12.74
N VAL A 87 -2.76 -2.77 -11.42
CA VAL A 87 -2.85 -3.93 -10.52
C VAL A 87 -4.03 -3.72 -9.56
N SER A 88 -4.90 -4.71 -9.47
CA SER A 88 -6.08 -4.72 -8.59
C SER A 88 -5.70 -5.33 -7.23
N LEU A 89 -5.84 -4.53 -6.17
CA LEU A 89 -5.42 -4.83 -4.82
C LEU A 89 -6.65 -5.06 -3.95
N TYR A 90 -6.81 -6.25 -3.37
CA TYR A 90 -7.83 -6.49 -2.35
C TYR A 90 -7.27 -6.16 -0.97
N ASN A 91 -7.82 -5.13 -0.33
CA ASN A 91 -7.48 -4.78 1.04
C ASN A 91 -8.30 -5.64 2.01
N THR A 92 -7.63 -6.50 2.79
CA THR A 92 -8.30 -7.42 3.71
C THR A 92 -8.82 -6.73 4.98
N ASN A 93 -8.31 -5.56 5.35
CA ASN A 93 -8.81 -4.76 6.49
C ASN A 93 -10.20 -4.21 6.19
N THR A 94 -10.43 -3.71 4.98
CA THR A 94 -11.65 -2.99 4.58
C THR A 94 -12.56 -3.79 3.66
N GLN A 95 -12.06 -4.91 3.15
CA GLN A 95 -12.74 -5.74 2.14
C GLN A 95 -13.08 -4.94 0.87
N LYS A 96 -12.25 -3.95 0.53
CA LYS A 96 -12.42 -3.10 -0.65
C LYS A 96 -11.28 -3.31 -1.63
N THR A 97 -11.61 -3.13 -2.90
CA THR A 97 -10.63 -3.20 -4.00
C THR A 97 -10.09 -1.81 -4.30
N ILE A 98 -8.79 -1.75 -4.55
CA ILE A 98 -8.07 -0.54 -4.96
C ILE A 98 -7.32 -0.89 -6.24
N GLN A 99 -7.43 -0.07 -7.28
CA GLN A 99 -6.62 -0.24 -8.49
C GLN A 99 -5.43 0.72 -8.42
N ALA A 100 -4.23 0.18 -8.57
CA ALA A 100 -2.99 0.94 -8.62
C ALA A 100 -2.46 0.96 -10.06
N THR A 101 -2.39 2.14 -10.66
CA THR A 101 -1.86 2.34 -12.01
C THR A 101 -0.53 3.10 -11.96
N PHE A 102 0.53 2.52 -12.50
CA PHE A 102 1.90 3.04 -12.41
C PHE A 102 2.77 2.55 -13.59
N PRO A 103 3.88 3.26 -13.92
CA PRO A 103 4.77 2.86 -15.00
C PRO A 103 5.61 1.63 -14.63
N VAL A 104 5.84 0.78 -15.63
CA VAL A 104 6.66 -0.45 -15.51
C VAL A 104 7.66 -0.52 -16.67
N THR A 105 8.67 -1.37 -16.53
CA THR A 105 9.62 -1.66 -17.62
C THR A 105 8.90 -2.24 -18.84
N SER A 106 9.54 -2.19 -20.02
CA SER A 106 8.96 -2.66 -21.29
C SER A 106 8.61 -4.15 -21.31
N ASP A 107 9.16 -4.92 -20.37
CA ASP A 107 8.87 -6.34 -20.16
C ASP A 107 8.00 -6.63 -18.92
N ALA A 108 7.49 -5.58 -18.25
CA ALA A 108 6.68 -5.65 -17.04
C ALA A 108 7.32 -6.44 -15.89
N SER A 109 8.65 -6.49 -15.84
CA SER A 109 9.38 -7.20 -14.79
C SER A 109 9.63 -6.34 -13.55
N GLU A 110 9.70 -5.01 -13.70
CA GLU A 110 10.02 -4.07 -12.64
C GLU A 110 9.18 -2.79 -12.76
N THR A 111 8.98 -2.12 -11.63
CA THR A 111 8.39 -0.79 -11.55
C THR A 111 9.39 0.28 -11.94
N VAL A 112 8.94 1.31 -12.67
CA VAL A 112 9.74 2.52 -12.91
C VAL A 112 9.43 3.54 -11.81
N TYR A 113 10.45 3.96 -11.06
CA TYR A 113 10.29 4.87 -9.92
C TYR A 113 10.63 6.32 -10.22
N GLU A 114 11.43 6.55 -11.26
CA GLU A 114 11.83 7.87 -11.72
C GLU A 114 10.70 8.54 -12.49
N GLY A 115 10.51 9.84 -12.24
CA GLY A 115 9.50 10.66 -12.90
C GLY A 115 9.55 12.09 -12.40
N ASP A 116 8.68 12.94 -12.93
CA ASP A 116 8.61 14.37 -12.64
C ASP A 116 7.41 14.75 -11.76
N PHE A 117 6.68 13.76 -11.24
CA PHE A 117 5.51 13.99 -10.40
C PHE A 117 5.93 14.29 -8.96
N ALA A 118 5.32 15.34 -8.39
CA ALA A 118 5.53 15.75 -7.00
C ALA A 118 4.22 15.68 -6.21
N ILE A 119 4.33 15.39 -4.91
CA ILE A 119 3.24 15.50 -3.94
C ILE A 119 3.71 16.24 -2.70
N ASP A 120 2.82 17.01 -2.09
CA ASP A 120 3.13 17.75 -0.86
C ASP A 120 3.55 16.80 0.27
N GLY A 121 4.66 17.13 0.94
CA GLY A 121 5.21 16.33 2.04
C GLY A 121 6.21 15.26 1.63
N VAL A 122 6.44 15.03 0.33
CA VAL A 122 7.53 14.17 -0.17
C VAL A 122 8.60 15.02 -0.84
N SER A 123 9.87 14.74 -0.55
CA SER A 123 10.98 15.46 -1.14
C SER A 123 11.28 14.97 -2.55
N GLY A 124 11.50 15.89 -3.50
CA GLY A 124 11.86 15.56 -4.87
C GLY A 124 10.67 15.23 -5.77
N THR A 125 10.92 14.42 -6.79
CA THR A 125 9.94 13.95 -7.77
C THR A 125 10.13 12.46 -8.01
N ALA A 126 9.06 11.78 -8.43
CA ALA A 126 9.05 10.35 -8.72
C ALA A 126 8.00 10.05 -9.80
N ALA A 127 7.92 8.78 -10.22
CA ALA A 127 6.84 8.28 -11.05
C ALA A 127 5.48 8.45 -10.35
N LYS A 128 4.47 8.85 -11.14
CA LYS A 128 3.10 8.96 -10.64
C LYS A 128 2.51 7.56 -10.43
N ILE A 129 1.95 7.34 -9.25
CA ILE A 129 1.10 6.17 -8.95
C ILE A 129 -0.33 6.68 -8.73
N GLN A 130 -1.24 6.29 -9.60
CA GLN A 130 -2.66 6.60 -9.46
C GLN A 130 -3.35 5.48 -8.67
N LEU A 131 -4.13 5.87 -7.66
CA LEU A 131 -4.94 4.96 -6.88
C LEU A 131 -6.43 5.26 -7.09
N ASP A 132 -7.15 4.27 -7.60
CA ASP A 132 -8.60 4.30 -7.76
C ASP A 132 -9.24 3.40 -6.69
N PHE A 133 -9.95 4.00 -5.74
CA PHE A 133 -10.64 3.29 -4.66
C PHE A 133 -12.04 2.88 -5.14
N ILE A 134 -12.25 1.59 -5.38
CA ILE A 134 -13.47 1.06 -5.98
C ILE A 134 -14.52 0.83 -4.89
N ASP A 135 -15.69 1.46 -5.05
CA ASP A 135 -16.80 1.45 -4.08
C ASP A 135 -16.33 1.65 -2.62
N PRO A 136 -15.74 2.82 -2.27
CA PRO A 136 -15.09 3.01 -0.97
C PRO A 136 -16.07 3.12 0.20
N GLY A 137 -17.37 3.29 -0.07
CA GLY A 137 -18.40 3.52 0.93
C GLY A 137 -18.58 2.36 1.90
N GLY A 138 -18.86 2.69 3.17
CA GLY A 138 -19.26 1.71 4.18
C GLY A 138 -18.21 0.68 4.58
N SER A 139 -16.93 0.90 4.29
CA SER A 139 -15.85 -0.04 4.62
C SER A 139 -15.76 -0.44 6.09
N LYS A 140 -16.18 0.44 7.02
CA LYS A 140 -16.28 0.12 8.46
C LYS A 140 -17.70 -0.09 8.97
N THR A 141 -18.68 0.54 8.32
CA THR A 141 -20.05 0.71 8.85
C THR A 141 -21.12 0.00 8.04
N GLY A 142 -20.77 -0.59 6.90
CA GLY A 142 -21.70 -1.18 5.93
C GLY A 142 -22.56 -0.17 5.16
N LYS A 143 -22.47 1.13 5.48
CA LYS A 143 -23.24 2.21 4.85
C LYS A 143 -22.38 3.45 4.64
N LEU A 144 -22.56 4.13 3.51
CA LEU A 144 -21.92 5.41 3.24
C LEU A 144 -22.30 6.48 4.29
N LEU A 145 -23.58 6.53 4.65
CA LEU A 145 -24.14 7.37 5.70
C LEU A 145 -24.74 6.44 6.78
N PRO A 146 -24.06 6.24 7.92
CA PRO A 146 -24.44 5.22 8.89
C PRO A 146 -25.66 5.57 9.76
N THR A 147 -26.06 6.84 9.80
CA THR A 147 -27.18 7.39 10.58
C THR A 147 -28.39 7.70 9.72
#